data_AF-H6NFY0-F1
#
_entry.id   AF-H6NFY0-F1
#
_cell.length_a   1.000
_cell.length_b   1.000
_cell.length_c   1.000
_cell.angle_alpha   90.00
_cell.angle_beta   90.00
_cell.angle_gamma   90.00
#
_symmetry.space_group_name_H-M   'P 1'
#
loop_
_entity.id
_entity.type
_entity.pdbx_description
1 polymer ?
#
loop_
_entity_poly.entity_id
_entity_poly.type
_entity_poly.pdbx_seq_one_letter_code
_entity_poly.pdbx_strand_id
1 'polypeptide(L)'
;MRILEESPSVRDALTVMFEQTVDVLQERELFKECFIVKSAVEQAPLDPEIARIVDTSTALLEDAHYRALLRAREQGELPAAWPDGKLEPLARYPHHTRMSLVFTARSGVDRETLRDIARVTLSVLDAGA
;
A
#
# COMPACT_ATOMS: atom_id res chain seq x y z
N MET A 1 -0.62 0.43 -10.20
CA MET A 1 -1.89 1.17 -9.96
C MET A 1 -3.06 0.60 -10.74
N ARG A 2 -2.87 0.23 -12.01
CA ARG A 2 -3.87 -0.44 -12.86
C ARG A 2 -4.73 -1.50 -12.16
N ILE A 3 -4.13 -2.33 -11.28
CA ILE A 3 -4.87 -3.35 -10.52
C ILE A 3 -5.95 -2.80 -9.58
N LEU A 4 -5.76 -1.62 -8.96
CA LEU A 4 -6.77 -0.98 -8.10
C LEU A 4 -7.96 -0.42 -8.91
N GLU A 5 -7.69 0.00 -10.14
CA GLU A 5 -8.68 0.60 -11.03
C GLU A 5 -9.48 -0.47 -11.78
N GLU A 6 -8.84 -1.56 -12.19
CA GLU A 6 -9.45 -2.62 -13.00
C GLU A 6 -10.04 -3.77 -12.18
N SER A 7 -9.62 -3.96 -10.93
CA SER A 7 -10.13 -5.05 -10.10
C SER A 7 -11.60 -4.81 -9.72
N PRO A 8 -12.46 -5.84 -9.84
CA PRO A 8 -13.85 -5.76 -9.41
C PRO A 8 -14.00 -5.70 -7.88
N SER A 9 -12.97 -6.08 -7.11
CA SER A 9 -12.93 -6.06 -5.65
C SER A 9 -11.69 -5.32 -5.16
N VAL A 10 -11.84 -4.41 -4.19
CA VAL A 10 -10.70 -3.74 -3.57
C VAL A 10 -9.89 -4.73 -2.73
N ARG A 11 -10.55 -5.67 -2.04
CA ARG A 11 -9.87 -6.74 -1.29
C ARG A 11 -8.97 -7.56 -2.18
N ASP A 12 -9.46 -8.02 -3.33
CA ASP A 12 -8.67 -8.82 -4.26
C ASP A 12 -7.48 -8.02 -4.79
N ALA A 13 -7.70 -6.74 -5.14
CA ALA A 13 -6.64 -5.86 -5.62
C ALA A 13 -5.53 -5.66 -4.58
N LEU A 14 -5.90 -5.39 -3.32
CA LEU A 14 -4.94 -5.25 -2.22
C LEU A 14 -4.24 -6.56 -1.93
N THR A 15 -4.96 -7.69 -1.97
CA THR A 15 -4.41 -9.02 -1.73
C THR A 15 -3.30 -9.34 -2.74
N VAL A 16 -3.59 -9.17 -4.03
CA VAL A 16 -2.60 -9.38 -5.09
C VAL A 16 -1.42 -8.43 -4.94
N MET A 17 -1.66 -7.15 -4.63
CA MET A 17 -0.59 -6.17 -4.43
C MET A 17 0.34 -6.55 -3.26
N PHE A 18 -0.21 -7.02 -2.13
CA PHE A 18 0.59 -7.42 -0.99
C PHE A 18 1.36 -8.73 -1.23
N GLU A 19 0.73 -9.75 -1.82
CA GLU A 19 1.44 -10.99 -2.18
C GLU A 19 2.57 -10.72 -3.18
N GLN A 20 2.31 -9.92 -4.22
CA GLN A 20 3.35 -9.49 -5.16
C GLN A 20 4.48 -8.75 -4.44
N THR A 21 4.16 -7.88 -3.48
CA THR A 21 5.17 -7.17 -2.69
C THR A 21 6.03 -8.17 -1.90
N VAL A 22 5.42 -9.15 -1.23
CA VAL A 22 6.15 -10.16 -0.46
C VAL A 22 7.03 -11.00 -1.38
N ASP A 23 6.53 -11.41 -2.54
CA ASP A 23 7.30 -12.21 -3.49
C ASP A 23 8.50 -11.44 -4.06
N VAL A 24 8.27 -10.21 -4.49
CA VAL A 24 9.31 -9.28 -4.98
C VAL A 24 10.41 -9.09 -3.94
N LEU A 25 10.05 -8.93 -2.67
CA LEU A 25 11.02 -8.68 -1.60
C LEU A 25 11.88 -9.91 -1.23
N GLN A 26 11.48 -11.10 -1.64
CA GLN A 26 12.25 -12.33 -1.45
C GLN A 26 13.16 -12.63 -2.64
N GLU A 27 12.96 -11.96 -3.77
CA GLU A 27 13.79 -12.09 -4.96
C GLU A 27 14.96 -11.09 -4.94
N ARG A 28 16.19 -11.63 -4.90
CA ARG A 28 17.42 -10.82 -4.82
C ARG A 28 17.64 -9.89 -6.02
N GLU A 29 17.02 -10.16 -7.17
CA GLU A 29 17.20 -9.36 -8.40
C GLU A 29 16.27 -8.14 -8.47
N LEU A 30 15.11 -8.17 -7.79
CA LEU A 30 14.18 -7.04 -7.70
C LEU A 30 14.63 -5.96 -6.69
N PHE A 31 15.83 -6.15 -6.14
CA PHE A 31 16.50 -5.29 -5.16
C PHE A 31 16.79 -3.86 -5.64
N LYS A 32 16.80 -3.60 -6.96
CA LYS A 32 17.09 -2.28 -7.55
C LYS A 32 15.95 -1.27 -7.36
N GLU A 33 14.70 -1.71 -7.40
CA GLU A 33 13.54 -0.81 -7.26
C GLU A 33 13.47 -0.19 -5.86
N CYS A 34 13.81 -0.99 -4.84
CA CYS A 34 13.85 -0.52 -3.45
C CYS A 34 14.96 0.51 -3.20
N PHE A 35 16.06 0.46 -3.97
CA PHE A 35 17.15 1.44 -3.86
C PHE A 35 16.70 2.84 -4.31
N ILE A 36 15.97 2.92 -5.42
CA ILE A 36 15.44 4.19 -5.97
C ILE A 36 14.53 4.86 -4.95
N VAL A 37 13.54 4.12 -4.42
CA VAL A 37 12.56 4.65 -3.48
C VAL A 37 13.21 5.13 -2.19
N LYS A 38 14.14 4.34 -1.62
CA LYS A 38 14.87 4.73 -0.40
C LYS A 38 15.71 5.98 -0.59
N SER A 39 16.45 6.04 -1.70
CA SER A 39 17.29 7.19 -2.01
C SER A 39 16.43 8.45 -2.16
N ALA A 40 15.29 8.37 -2.86
CA ALA A 40 14.38 9.49 -2.99
C ALA A 40 13.82 9.97 -1.63
N VAL A 41 13.41 9.04 -0.77
CA VAL A 41 12.90 9.36 0.59
C VAL A 41 13.98 10.00 1.45
N GLU A 42 15.23 9.53 1.39
CA GLU A 42 16.35 10.09 2.15
C GLU A 42 16.75 11.49 1.65
N GLN A 43 16.63 11.75 0.35
CA GLN A 43 17.01 13.03 -0.26
C GLN A 43 15.88 14.09 -0.22
N ALA A 44 14.61 13.69 -0.16
CA ALA A 44 13.47 14.60 -0.15
C ALA A 44 13.55 15.75 0.88
N PRO A 45 14.03 15.54 2.13
CA PRO A 45 14.17 16.65 3.09
C PRO A 45 15.21 17.71 2.71
N LEU A 46 16.12 17.38 1.79
CA LEU A 46 17.27 18.21 1.40
C LEU A 46 17.11 18.82 0.01
N ASP A 47 16.28 18.22 -0.84
CA ASP A 47 16.07 18.62 -2.23
C ASP A 47 14.58 18.83 -2.53
N PRO A 48 14.14 20.09 -2.75
CA PRO A 48 12.73 20.40 -3.02
C PRO A 48 12.17 19.78 -4.30
N GLU A 49 13.00 19.50 -5.31
CA GLU A 49 12.56 18.84 -6.54
C GLU A 49 12.23 17.37 -6.26
N ILE A 50 13.12 16.69 -5.52
CA ILE A 50 12.90 15.31 -5.09
C ILE A 50 11.69 15.21 -4.16
N ALA A 51 11.54 16.14 -3.21
CA ALA A 51 10.37 16.21 -2.33
C ALA A 51 9.07 16.26 -3.14
N ARG A 52 8.99 17.15 -4.13
CA ARG A 52 7.82 17.27 -5.01
C ARG A 52 7.52 15.98 -5.77
N ILE A 53 8.55 15.25 -6.23
CA ILE A 53 8.38 13.97 -6.92
C ILE A 53 7.80 12.92 -5.97
N VAL A 54 8.36 12.81 -4.76
CA VAL A 54 7.88 11.88 -3.72
C VAL A 54 6.43 12.19 -3.35
N ASP A 55 6.13 13.45 -3.03
CA ASP A 55 4.80 13.90 -2.62
C ASP A 55 3.77 13.67 -3.72
N THR A 56 4.10 14.00 -4.98
CA THR A 56 3.19 13.77 -6.12
C THR A 56 2.95 12.27 -6.33
N SER A 57 3.99 11.45 -6.22
CA SER A 57 3.88 9.99 -6.40
C SER A 57 3.04 9.35 -5.30
N THR A 58 3.23 9.79 -4.05
CA THR A 58 2.43 9.35 -2.90
C THR A 58 0.98 9.80 -3.04
N ALA A 59 0.72 11.06 -3.41
CA ALA A 59 -0.64 11.57 -3.61
C ALA A 59 -1.40 10.80 -4.71
N LEU A 60 -0.74 10.49 -5.83
CA LEU A 60 -1.33 9.66 -6.89
C LEU A 60 -1.68 8.26 -6.38
N LEU A 61 -0.79 7.66 -5.58
CA LEU A 61 -1.03 6.36 -4.97
C LEU A 61 -2.23 6.39 -4.02
N GLU A 62 -2.26 7.34 -3.09
CA GLU A 62 -3.36 7.52 -2.13
C GLU A 62 -4.69 7.78 -2.84
N ASP A 63 -4.71 8.61 -3.88
CA ASP A 63 -5.93 8.91 -4.64
C ASP A 63 -6.55 7.66 -5.27
N ALA A 64 -5.75 6.77 -5.89
CA ALA A 64 -6.36 5.56 -6.46
C ALA A 64 -6.79 4.56 -5.40
N HIS A 65 -6.11 4.48 -4.24
CA HIS A 65 -6.62 3.69 -3.12
C HIS A 65 -7.97 4.25 -2.66
N TYR A 66 -8.09 5.57 -2.52
CA TYR A 66 -9.33 6.24 -2.15
C TYR A 66 -10.45 5.96 -3.16
N ARG A 67 -10.19 6.13 -4.47
CA ARG A 67 -11.16 5.81 -5.53
C ARG A 67 -11.59 4.34 -5.50
N ALA A 68 -10.67 3.41 -5.25
CA ALA A 68 -10.99 1.99 -5.14
C ALA A 68 -11.85 1.69 -3.89
N LEU A 69 -11.52 2.30 -2.75
CA LEU A 69 -12.30 2.17 -1.51
C LEU A 69 -13.70 2.80 -1.63
N LEU A 70 -13.83 3.93 -2.32
CA LEU A 70 -15.12 4.56 -2.58
C LEU A 70 -16.02 3.62 -3.40
N ARG A 71 -15.48 3.05 -4.48
CA ARG A 71 -16.18 2.07 -5.32
C ARG A 71 -16.58 0.82 -4.53
N ALA A 72 -15.69 0.32 -3.67
CA ALA A 72 -15.96 -0.81 -2.79
C ALA A 72 -17.09 -0.54 -1.78
N ARG A 73 -17.17 0.69 -1.25
CA ARG A 73 -18.29 1.12 -0.40
C ARG A 73 -19.62 1.10 -1.14
N GLU A 74 -19.65 1.65 -2.37
CA GLU A 74 -20.85 1.66 -3.22
C GLU A 74 -21.32 0.24 -3.60
N GLN A 75 -20.38 -0.70 -3.71
CA GLN A 75 -20.63 -2.11 -4.01
C GLN A 75 -20.98 -2.96 -2.78
N GLY A 76 -20.95 -2.39 -1.57
CA GLY A 76 -21.22 -3.10 -0.32
C GLY A 76 -20.11 -4.06 0.12
N GLU A 77 -18.89 -3.91 -0.41
CA GLU A 77 -17.72 -4.71 -0.03
C GLU A 77 -17.15 -4.28 1.34
N LEU A 78 -17.40 -3.03 1.75
CA LEU A 78 -16.93 -2.46 3.01
C LEU A 78 -18.08 -2.41 4.05
N PRO A 79 -17.76 -2.49 5.36
CA PRO A 79 -18.78 -2.44 6.40
C PRO A 79 -19.63 -1.16 6.33
N ALA A 80 -20.96 -1.33 6.26
CA ALA A 80 -21.91 -0.21 6.17
C ALA A 80 -21.87 0.73 7.40
N ALA A 81 -21.36 0.26 8.54
CA ALA A 81 -21.23 1.04 9.76
C ALA A 81 -19.99 1.98 9.76
N TRP A 82 -19.14 1.93 8.73
CA TRP A 82 -17.98 2.81 8.66
C TRP A 82 -18.40 4.27 8.55
N PRO A 83 -17.79 5.18 9.33
CA PRO A 83 -18.06 6.60 9.20
C PRO A 83 -17.50 7.12 7.87
N ASP A 84 -18.14 8.15 7.30
CA ASP A 84 -17.75 8.72 5.99
C ASP A 84 -16.27 9.09 5.93
N GLY A 85 -15.73 9.67 7.00
CA GLY A 85 -14.32 10.09 7.08
C GLY A 85 -13.30 8.97 7.30
N LYS A 86 -13.69 7.68 7.24
CA LYS A 86 -12.75 6.55 7.38
C LYS A 86 -11.99 6.26 6.09
N LEU A 87 -12.55 6.58 4.92
CA LEU A 87 -11.96 6.16 3.64
C LEU A 87 -10.65 6.91 3.33
N GLU A 88 -10.54 8.20 3.62
CA GLU A 88 -9.33 8.99 3.39
C GLU A 88 -8.13 8.49 4.20
N PRO A 89 -8.19 8.35 5.55
CA PRO A 89 -7.07 7.80 6.29
C PRO A 89 -6.79 6.34 5.92
N LEU A 90 -7.82 5.56 5.59
CA LEU A 90 -7.64 4.19 5.12
C LEU A 90 -6.93 4.13 3.76
N ALA A 91 -7.15 5.09 2.85
CA ALA A 91 -6.49 5.12 1.55
C ALA A 91 -4.96 5.25 1.66
N ARG A 92 -4.47 5.92 2.70
CA ARG A 92 -3.03 6.07 2.97
C ARG A 92 -2.40 4.78 3.51
N TYR A 93 -3.18 4.03 4.29
CA TYR A 93 -2.68 2.91 5.08
C TYR A 93 -2.02 1.79 4.24
N PRO A 94 -2.64 1.24 3.17
CA PRO A 94 -2.02 0.19 2.37
C PRO A 94 -0.68 0.60 1.74
N HIS A 95 -0.58 1.84 1.25
CA HIS A 95 0.65 2.37 0.67
C HIS A 95 1.78 2.41 1.70
N HIS A 96 1.53 2.98 2.88
CA HIS A 96 2.54 3.08 3.93
C HIS A 96 2.92 1.71 4.51
N THR A 97 1.97 0.79 4.64
CA THR A 97 2.27 -0.57 5.08
C THR A 97 3.12 -1.32 4.06
N ARG A 98 2.80 -1.18 2.76
CA ARG A 98 3.64 -1.72 1.68
C ARG A 98 5.07 -1.18 1.76
N MET A 99 5.23 0.11 2.01
CA MET A 99 6.54 0.74 2.20
C MET A 99 7.29 0.17 3.42
N SER A 100 6.58 -0.06 4.54
CA SER A 100 7.15 -0.70 5.73
C SER A 100 7.64 -2.11 5.46
N LEU A 101 6.92 -2.92 4.67
CA LEU A 101 7.35 -4.29 4.34
C LEU A 101 8.73 -4.32 3.69
N VAL A 102 9.07 -3.32 2.88
CA VAL A 102 10.41 -3.18 2.29
C VAL A 102 11.49 -3.04 3.36
N PHE A 103 11.23 -2.25 4.40
CA PHE A 103 12.14 -2.11 5.53
C PHE A 103 12.21 -3.42 6.32
N THR A 104 11.07 -3.99 6.69
CA THR A 104 10.95 -5.22 7.48
C THR A 104 11.68 -6.39 6.82
N ALA A 105 11.50 -6.60 5.51
CA ALA A 105 12.22 -7.64 4.76
C ALA A 105 13.74 -7.43 4.81
N ARG A 106 14.20 -6.18 4.79
CA ARG A 106 15.64 -5.84 4.84
C ARG A 106 16.24 -5.99 6.23
N SER A 107 15.43 -6.03 7.27
CA SER A 107 15.85 -6.38 8.63
C SER A 107 16.04 -7.89 8.83
N GLY A 108 15.88 -8.72 7.78
CA GLY A 108 16.08 -10.17 7.83
C GLY A 108 14.84 -10.94 8.28
N VAL A 109 13.67 -10.30 8.28
CA VAL A 109 12.40 -10.96 8.60
C VAL A 109 12.02 -11.92 7.48
N ASP A 110 11.58 -13.11 7.87
CA ASP A 110 11.24 -14.19 6.95
C ASP A 110 9.93 -13.92 6.19
N ARG A 111 9.73 -14.69 5.11
CA ARG A 111 8.58 -14.56 4.21
C ARG A 111 7.23 -14.78 4.92
N GLU A 112 7.15 -15.71 5.87
CA GLU A 112 5.90 -16.04 6.56
C GLU A 112 5.48 -14.86 7.44
N THR A 113 6.42 -14.29 8.19
CA THR A 113 6.16 -13.09 8.99
C THR A 113 5.73 -11.90 8.13
N LEU A 114 6.31 -11.70 6.94
CA LEU A 114 5.86 -10.65 6.01
C LEU A 114 4.43 -10.89 5.50
N ARG A 115 4.05 -12.14 5.24
CA ARG A 115 2.67 -12.51 4.88
C ARG A 115 1.70 -12.26 6.01
N ASP A 116 2.09 -12.50 7.26
CA ASP A 116 1.24 -12.22 8.41
C ASP A 116 0.95 -10.72 8.54
N ILE A 117 1.95 -9.87 8.36
CA ILE A 117 1.75 -8.41 8.33
C ILE A 117 0.77 -8.03 7.20
N ALA A 118 0.92 -8.60 6.01
CA ALA A 118 -0.01 -8.38 4.90
C ALA A 118 -1.44 -8.82 5.23
N ARG A 119 -1.63 -9.99 5.84
CA ARG A 119 -2.95 -10.50 6.25
C ARG A 119 -3.62 -9.59 7.28
N VAL A 120 -2.87 -9.14 8.30
CA VAL A 120 -3.38 -8.17 9.28
C VAL A 120 -3.71 -6.84 8.63
N THR A 121 -2.94 -6.42 7.63
CA THR A 121 -3.22 -5.20 6.87
C THR A 121 -4.54 -5.31 6.11
N LEU A 122 -4.80 -6.46 5.49
CA LEU A 122 -6.04 -6.73 4.75
C LEU A 122 -7.26 -6.85 5.67
N SER A 123 -7.10 -7.37 6.90
CA SER A 123 -8.22 -7.51 7.84
C SER A 123 -8.75 -6.17 8.35
N VAL A 124 -8.00 -5.06 8.18
CA VAL A 124 -8.50 -3.71 8.46
C VAL A 124 -9.71 -3.35 7.59
N LEU A 125 -9.87 -3.98 6.42
CA LEU A 125 -11.06 -3.82 5.58
C LEU A 125 -12.32 -4.42 6.23
N ASP A 126 -12.17 -5.41 7.11
CA ASP A 126 -13.26 -6.11 7.78
C ASP A 126 -13.62 -5.48 9.13
N ALA A 127 -12.65 -4.82 9.77
CA ALA A 127 -12.85 -4.22 11.07
C ALA A 127 -13.78 -3.00 10.96
N GLY A 128 -15.03 -3.16 11.38
CA GLY A 128 -15.84 -2.06 11.89
C GLY A 128 -15.05 -1.41 13.02
N ALA A 129 -14.68 -0.13 12.85
CA ALA A 129 -14.12 0.61 13.98
C ALA A 129 -15.22 0.82 15.01
#